data_AF-A0A1Y5FXJ3-F1
#
_entry.id   AF-A0A1Y5FXJ3-F1
#
_cell.length_a   1.000
_cell.length_b   1.000
_cell.length_c   1.000
_cell.angle_alpha   90.00
_cell.angle_beta   90.00
_cell.angle_gamma   90.00
#
_symmetry.space_group_name_H-M   'P 1'
#
loop_
_entity.id
_entity.type
_entity.pdbx_description
1 polymer ?
#
loop_
_entity_poly.entity_id
_entity_poly.type
_entity_poly.pdbx_seq_one_letter_code
_entity_poly.pdbx_strand_id
1 'polypeptide(L)' 'MINKALTRLTLLAGIALLLSACAPEVGTEAWCKKQAEKPKGDWTSNEAADYTKHCLFK' A
#
# COMPACT_ATOMS: atom_id res chain seq x y z
N MET A 1 -9.30 -16.76 32.85
CA MET A 1 -7.84 -16.82 32.59
C MET A 1 -7.62 -16.59 31.10
N ILE A 2 -7.34 -15.35 30.69
CA ILE A 2 -7.08 -15.02 29.28
C ILE A 2 -5.78 -15.73 28.88
N ASN A 3 -5.87 -16.64 27.92
CA ASN A 3 -4.71 -17.42 27.47
C ASN A 3 -3.66 -16.45 26.90
N LYS A 4 -2.43 -16.45 27.44
CA LYS A 4 -1.35 -15.54 27.00
C LYS A 4 -1.08 -15.65 25.49
N ALA A 5 -1.36 -16.80 24.88
CA ALA A 5 -1.30 -17.00 23.43
C ALA A 5 -2.35 -16.18 22.66
N LEU A 6 -3.58 -16.08 23.21
CA LEU A 6 -4.68 -15.31 22.60
C LEU A 6 -4.39 -13.81 22.63
N THR A 7 -3.80 -13.29 23.72
CA THR A 7 -3.41 -11.87 23.83
C THR A 7 -2.31 -11.49 22.83
N ARG A 8 -1.37 -12.40 22.53
CA ARG A 8 -0.32 -12.16 21.53
C ARG A 8 -0.89 -12.11 20.12
N LEU A 9 -1.85 -12.97 19.82
CA LEU A 9 -2.50 -13.04 18.51
C LEU A 9 -3.30 -11.77 18.20
N THR A 10 -4.05 -11.25 19.18
CA THR A 10 -4.81 -10.01 19.03
C THR A 10 -3.90 -8.78 18.85
N LEU A 11 -2.76 -8.73 19.55
CA LEU A 11 -1.78 -7.65 19.39
C LEU A 11 -1.15 -7.65 17.98
N LEU A 12 -0.75 -8.82 17.47
CA LEU A 12 -0.17 -8.95 16.13
C LEU A 12 -1.17 -8.56 15.03
N ALA A 13 -2.43 -8.97 15.15
CA ALA A 13 -3.49 -8.59 14.23
C ALA A 13 -3.76 -7.08 14.23
N GLY A 14 -3.74 -6.44 15.41
CA GLY A 14 -3.91 -5.00 15.55
C GLY A 14 -2.81 -4.19 14.84
N ILE A 15 -1.56 -4.64 14.92
CA ILE A 15 -0.42 -3.95 14.27
C ILE A 15 -0.53 -4.01 12.74
N ALA A 16 -0.90 -5.17 12.18
CA ALA A 16 -1.05 -5.34 10.73
C ALA A 16 -2.10 -4.41 10.12
N LEU A 17 -3.20 -4.15 10.85
CA LEU A 17 -4.26 -3.25 10.40
C LEU A 17 -3.83 -1.78 10.37
N LEU A 18 -2.89 -1.37 11.22
CA LEU A 18 -2.37 0.00 11.25
C LEU A 18 -1.38 0.29 10.10
N LEU A 19 -0.77 -0.74 9.50
CA LEU A 19 0.22 -0.60 8.44
C LEU A 19 -0.39 -0.34 7.04
N SER A 20 -1.66 -0.65 6.82
CA SER A 20 -2.32 -0.44 5.52
C SER A 20 -2.64 1.03 5.22
N ALA A 21 -2.66 1.90 6.24
CA ALA A 21 -2.97 3.32 6.08
C ALA A 21 -1.79 4.18 5.60
N CYS A 22 -0.59 3.60 5.42
CA CYS A 22 0.62 4.35 5.05
C CYS A 22 0.85 4.43 3.53
N ALA A 23 0.00 3.83 2.71
CA ALA A 23 0.11 3.89 1.25
C ALA A 23 -0.61 5.15 0.70
N PRO A 24 0.05 5.96 -0.15
CA PRO A 24 -0.61 7.09 -0.79
C PRO A 24 -1.70 6.60 -1.74
N GLU A 25 -2.79 7.37 -1.87
CA GLU A 25 -3.92 7.03 -2.73
C GLU A 25 -3.54 7.09 -4.22
N VAL A 26 -4.04 6.14 -5.01
CA VAL A 26 -3.77 6.03 -6.44
C VAL A 26 -4.13 7.33 -7.17
N GLY A 27 -3.21 7.83 -8.01
CA GLY A 27 -3.40 9.04 -8.80
C GLY A 27 -3.16 10.36 -8.06
N THR A 28 -2.86 10.34 -6.76
CA THR A 28 -2.34 11.53 -6.05
C THR A 28 -0.90 11.84 -6.48
N GLU A 29 -0.46 13.09 -6.32
CA GLU A 29 0.91 13.48 -6.67
C GLU A 29 1.97 12.66 -5.92
N ALA A 30 1.73 12.41 -4.62
CA ALA A 30 2.59 11.56 -3.81
C ALA A 30 2.66 10.13 -4.35
N TRP A 31 1.54 9.57 -4.81
CA TRP A 31 1.52 8.24 -5.41
C TRP A 31 2.20 8.21 -6.78
N CYS A 32 1.94 9.19 -7.64
CA CYS A 32 2.59 9.31 -8.94
C CYS A 32 4.12 9.42 -8.80
N LYS A 33 4.61 10.26 -7.88
CA LYS A 33 6.05 10.40 -7.61
C LYS A 33 6.65 9.07 -7.13
N LYS A 34 6.00 8.43 -6.17
CA LYS A 34 6.44 7.12 -5.65
C LYS A 34 6.47 6.05 -6.75
N GLN A 35 5.47 6.01 -7.63
CA GLN A 35 5.47 5.06 -8.75
C GLN A 35 6.53 5.39 -9.79
N ALA A 36 6.75 6.67 -10.10
CA ALA A 36 7.78 7.09 -11.04
C ALA A 36 9.16 6.54 -10.66
N GLU A 37 9.49 6.56 -9.36
CA GLU A 37 10.73 6.04 -8.77
C GLU A 37 10.79 4.51 -8.67
N LYS A 38 9.64 3.82 -8.66
CA LYS A 38 9.57 2.35 -8.61
C LYS A 38 10.07 1.73 -9.93
N PRO A 39 10.96 0.70 -9.89
CA PRO A 39 11.39 -0.03 -11.08
C PRO A 39 10.20 -0.61 -11.85
N LYS A 40 10.18 -0.42 -13.19
CA LYS A 40 9.01 -0.82 -14.01
C LYS A 40 8.76 -2.32 -14.05
N GLY A 41 9.78 -3.14 -13.80
CA GLY A 41 9.65 -4.60 -13.68
C GLY A 41 8.87 -5.05 -12.44
N ASP A 42 8.79 -4.21 -11.41
CA ASP A 42 8.06 -4.48 -10.16
C ASP A 42 6.60 -4.00 -10.24
N TRP A 43 6.19 -3.45 -11.37
CA TRP A 43 4.85 -2.94 -11.56
C TRP A 43 3.89 -4.10 -11.82
N THR A 44 2.78 -4.09 -11.11
CA THR A 44 1.63 -4.87 -11.52
C THR A 44 0.96 -4.24 -12.75
N SER A 45 0.22 -5.04 -13.53
CA SER A 45 -0.51 -4.53 -14.69
C SER A 45 -1.50 -3.40 -14.34
N ASN A 46 -2.10 -3.47 -13.15
CA ASN A 46 -3.01 -2.43 -12.67
C ASN A 46 -2.28 -1.13 -12.34
N GLU A 47 -1.15 -1.19 -11.62
CA GLU A 47 -0.33 0.00 -11.33
C GLU A 47 0.12 0.70 -12.60
N ALA A 48 0.51 -0.07 -13.63
CA ALA A 48 0.90 0.48 -14.93
C ALA A 48 -0.25 1.23 -15.62
N ALA A 49 -1.44 0.61 -15.64
CA ALA A 49 -2.64 1.20 -16.22
C ALA A 49 -3.05 2.47 -15.46
N ASP A 50 -3.06 2.42 -14.13
CA ASP A 50 -3.49 3.53 -13.28
C ASP A 50 -2.50 4.70 -13.34
N TYR A 51 -1.19 4.43 -13.33
CA TYR A 51 -0.18 5.47 -13.50
C TYR A 51 -0.33 6.18 -14.85
N THR A 52 -0.57 5.40 -15.91
CA THR A 52 -0.77 5.95 -17.24
C THR A 52 -2.02 6.86 -17.28
N LYS A 53 -3.14 6.42 -16.70
CA LYS A 53 -4.40 7.18 -16.68
C LYS A 53 -4.35 8.42 -15.79
N HIS A 54 -3.75 8.32 -14.61
CA HIS A 54 -3.87 9.34 -13.56
C HIS A 54 -2.66 10.27 -13.45
N CYS A 55 -1.49 9.83 -13.93
CA CYS A 55 -0.24 10.58 -13.79
C CYS A 55 0.31 11.06 -15.13
N LEU A 56 0.17 10.29 -16.22
CA LEU A 56 0.69 10.66 -17.54
C LEU A 56 -0.34 11.41 -18.38
N PHE A 57 -1.55 10.88 -18.49
CA PHE A 57 -2.62 11.44 -19.34
C PHE A 57 -3.59 12.36 -18.60
N LYS A 58 -3.13 12.97 -17.50
CA LYS A 58 -3.92 13.90 -16.69
C LYS A 58 -4.26 15.17 -17.46
#